data_AF-A0A2V6XUX4-F1
#
_entry.id   AF-A0A2V6XUX4-F1
#
_cell.length_a   1.000
_cell.length_b   1.000
_cell.length_c   1.000
_cell.angle_alpha   90.00
_cell.angle_beta   90.00
_cell.angle_gamma   90.00
#
_symmetry.space_group_name_H-M   'P 1'
#
loop_
_entity.id
_entity.type
_entity.pdbx_description
1 polymer ?
#
loop_
_entity_poly.entity_id
_entity_poly.type
_entity_poly.pdbx_seq_one_letter_code
_entity_poly.pdbx_strand_id
1 'polypeptide(L)' 'MSAGPENGSSSPLGATPSPGGVNFSVFSRHATGVELLLFDGVEIRSGL' A
#
# COMPACT_ATOMS: atom_id res chain seq x y z
N MET A 1 -18.93 7.59 6.45
CA MET A 1 -17.66 6.94 6.07
C MET A 1 -17.58 6.99 4.56
N SER A 2 -16.59 7.69 4.01
CA SER A 2 -16.37 7.68 2.56
C SER A 2 -15.85 6.28 2.18
N ALA A 3 -16.46 5.64 1.19
CA ALA A 3 -16.15 4.27 0.80
C ALA A 3 -14.86 4.13 -0.04
N GLY A 4 -14.14 5.23 -0.27
CA GLY A 4 -12.93 5.28 -1.10
C GLY A 4 -11.67 5.65 -0.29
N PRO A 5 -10.48 5.46 -0.88
CA PRO A 5 -9.23 5.86 -0.25
C PRO A 5 -9.24 7.36 0.06
N GLU A 6 -8.76 7.71 1.24
CA GLU A 6 -8.53 9.11 1.61
C GLU A 6 -7.26 9.64 0.95
N ASN A 7 -7.14 10.97 0.84
CA ASN A 7 -5.90 11.59 0.37
C ASN A 7 -4.75 11.25 1.34
N GLY A 8 -3.72 10.58 0.81
CA GLY A 8 -2.50 10.27 1.56
C GLY A 8 -1.53 11.45 1.68
N SER A 9 -0.37 11.17 2.26
CA SER A 9 0.79 12.07 2.36
C SER A 9 1.97 11.50 1.58
N SER A 10 2.73 12.37 0.92
CA SER A 10 3.96 11.99 0.21
C SER A 10 5.11 11.61 1.16
N SER A 11 4.98 11.90 2.46
CA SER A 11 5.95 11.51 3.49
C SER A 11 5.28 10.92 4.74
N PRO A 12 5.96 10.00 5.43
CA PRO A 12 7.24 9.38 5.06
C PRO A 12 7.09 8.38 3.88
N LEU A 13 8.21 8.04 3.24
CA LEU A 13 8.24 6.99 2.22
C LEU A 13 7.96 5.61 2.84
N GLY A 14 7.31 4.73 2.08
CA GLY A 14 6.93 3.38 2.50
C GLY A 14 5.48 3.28 2.96
N ALA A 15 5.20 2.27 3.79
CA ALA A 15 3.89 2.02 4.38
C ALA A 15 3.90 2.42 5.87
N THR A 16 3.11 3.42 6.24
CA THR A 16 3.05 3.94 7.62
C THR A 16 1.65 3.77 8.19
N PRO A 17 1.48 2.98 9.27
CA PRO A 17 0.20 2.86 9.96
C PRO A 17 -0.30 4.22 10.49
N SER A 18 -1.60 4.43 10.42
CA SER A 18 -2.32 5.58 10.98
C SER A 18 -3.60 5.11 11.66
N PRO A 19 -4.26 5.96 12.49
CA PRO A 19 -5.52 5.57 13.14
C PRO A 19 -6.64 5.15 12.17
N GLY A 20 -6.59 5.61 10.92
CA GLY A 20 -7.59 5.32 9.89
C GLY A 20 -7.18 4.25 8.86
N GLY A 21 -5.98 3.68 8.96
CA GLY A 21 -5.48 2.72 7.98
C GLY A 21 -3.96 2.80 7.79
N VAL A 22 -3.50 2.81 6.55
CA VAL A 22 -2.07 2.87 6.20
C VAL A 22 -1.86 3.90 5.10
N ASN A 23 -0.90 4.80 5.29
CA ASN A 23 -0.41 5.68 4.25
C ASN A 23 0.69 4.98 3.45
N PHE A 24 0.51 4.86 2.12
CA PHE A 24 1.52 4.33 1.20
C PHE A 24 2.13 5.48 0.39
N SER A 25 3.45 5.65 0.45
CA SER A 25 4.18 6.60 -0.38
C SER A 25 5.35 5.91 -1.07
N VAL A 26 5.37 5.96 -2.40
CA VAL A 26 6.44 5.37 -3.22
C VAL A 26 7.04 6.43 -4.13
N PHE A 27 8.36 6.47 -4.21
CA PHE A 27 9.05 7.25 -5.22
C PHE A 27 9.31 6.38 -6.45
N SER A 28 8.93 6.87 -7.63
CA SER A 28 9.37 6.28 -8.90
C SER A 28 9.64 7.39 -9.91
N ARG A 29 10.86 7.42 -10.44
CA ARG A 29 11.29 8.42 -11.43
C ARG A 29 10.67 8.19 -12.82
N HIS A 30 10.33 6.94 -13.14
CA HIS A 30 10.03 6.50 -14.50
C HIS A 30 8.75 5.68 -14.62
N ALA A 31 8.00 5.46 -13.53
CA ALA A 31 6.76 4.70 -13.62
C ALA A 31 5.71 5.43 -14.47
N THR A 32 5.08 4.69 -15.38
CA THR A 32 3.89 5.13 -16.11
C THR A 32 2.59 4.72 -15.42
N GLY A 33 2.68 3.87 -14.38
CA GLY A 33 1.56 3.42 -13.55
C GLY A 33 2.07 2.76 -12.26
N VAL A 34 1.22 2.74 -11.23
CA VAL A 34 1.48 2.09 -9.94
C VAL A 34 0.18 1.42 -9.49
N GLU A 35 0.28 0.15 -9.06
CA GLU A 35 -0.84 -0.61 -8.52
C GLU A 35 -0.53 -1.02 -7.07
N LEU A 36 -1.48 -0.80 -6.17
CA LEU A 36 -1.41 -1.29 -4.80
C LEU A 36 -2.13 -2.63 -4.72
N LEU A 37 -1.38 -3.71 -4.53
CA LEU A 37 -1.92 -5.06 -4.37
C LEU A 37 -2.02 -5.40 -2.88
N LEU A 38 -3.22 -5.79 -2.44
CA LEU A 38 -3.50 -6.21 -1.07
C LEU A 38 -3.84 -7.70 -1.07
N PHE A 39 -3.21 -8.44 -0.16
CA PHE A 39 -3.40 -9.87 0.02
C PHE A 39 -3.94 -10.12 1.43
N ASP A 40 -4.84 -11.08 1.58
CA ASP A 40 -5.50 -11.45 2.83
C ASP A 40 -4.68 -12.43 3.70
N GLY A 41 -3.68 -13.08 3.12
CA GLY A 41 -2.80 -14.00 3.81
C GLY A 41 -1.58 -14.42 2.99
N VAL A 42 -0.67 -15.17 3.62
CA VAL A 42 0.46 -15.80 2.95
C VAL A 42 0.08 -17.24 2.65
N GLU A 43 -0.17 -17.56 1.38
CA GLU A 43 -0.25 -18.94 0.90
C GLU A 43 1.17 -19.52 0.88
N ILE A 44 1.58 -20.18 1.98
CA ILE A 44 2.82 -20.95 1.99
C ILE A 44 2.53 -22.31 1.36
N ARG A 45 3.00 -22.51 0.12
CA ARG A 45 3.07 -23.85 -0.46
C ARG A 45 4.09 -24.69 0.31
N SER A 46 3.60 -25.53 1.20
CA SER A 46 4.41 -26.58 1.82
C SER A 46 4.53 -27.75 0.84
N GLY A 47 5.73 -27.94 0.29
CA GLY A 47 5.98 -28.93 -0.76
C GLY A 47 7.41 -28.91 -1.29
N LEU A 48 8.40 -28.85 -0.39
CA LEU A 48 9.73 -29.44 -0.58
C LEU A 48 10.13 -30.13 0.72
#